data_AF-Q4Q113-F1
#
_entry.id   AF-Q4Q113-F1
#
_cell.length_a   1.000
_cell.length_b   1.000
_cell.length_c   1.000
_cell.angle_alpha   90.00
_cell.angle_beta   90.00
_cell.angle_gamma   90.00
#
_symmetry.space_group_name_H-M   'P 1'
#
loop_
_entity.id
_entity.type
_entity.pdbx_description
1 polymer ?
#
loop_
_entity_poly.entity_id
_entity_poly.type
_entity_poly.pdbx_seq_one_letter_code
_entity_poly.pdbx_strand_id
1 'polypeptide(L)'
;MNPEARQVAVWERLRNEARQTDQLIDQQLRRLEVLALFDEERMIASAAASSSMKGVGTSSSVTPAVPDSSSSLLHGSGAYPPPASTMSFEDVESQYRGADRDIDEFLRRLEQTVLSMEDACRELGPTSAAARHTERFRGMLTEKQQARRRLATEFRQRKDRYELAASRLAGDARRRGGPVDDDARGGVRILMDEQVAIQHTLNRVNGLLEQAEGTRDRLRMQRERFSQIGDKVLHIAEHIPFVQNLVRRIDVRRRREVVVLGTVISSLMFMFFFFL
;
A
#
# COMPACT_ATOMS: atom_id res chain seq x y z
N MET A 1 -34.53 28.08 -13.63
CA MET A 1 -33.89 26.82 -13.17
C MET A 1 -33.65 26.95 -11.67
N ASN A 2 -34.15 26.01 -10.86
CA ASN A 2 -33.97 26.04 -9.41
C ASN A 2 -32.48 25.93 -9.03
N PRO A 3 -32.01 26.68 -8.01
CA PRO A 3 -30.63 26.64 -7.54
C PRO A 3 -30.22 25.23 -7.06
N GLU A 4 -31.13 24.52 -6.38
CA GLU A 4 -30.92 23.14 -5.93
C GLU A 4 -30.65 22.17 -7.10
N ALA A 5 -31.38 22.32 -8.22
CA ALA A 5 -31.20 21.45 -9.38
C ALA A 5 -29.82 21.63 -10.04
N ARG A 6 -29.24 22.85 -9.98
CA ARG A 6 -27.88 23.11 -10.46
C ARG A 6 -26.84 22.48 -9.53
N GLN A 7 -27.03 22.57 -8.22
CA GLN A 7 -26.13 21.98 -7.23
C GLN A 7 -26.11 20.45 -7.30
N VAL A 8 -27.28 19.81 -7.47
CA VAL A 8 -27.37 18.36 -7.69
C VAL A 8 -26.61 17.95 -8.96
N ALA A 9 -26.76 18.69 -10.06
CA ALA A 9 -26.04 18.41 -11.31
C ALA A 9 -24.52 18.57 -11.17
N VAL A 10 -24.06 19.59 -10.42
CA VAL A 10 -22.63 19.77 -10.10
C VAL A 10 -22.11 18.60 -9.28
N TRP A 11 -22.84 18.20 -8.24
CA TRP A 11 -22.47 17.06 -7.41
C TRP A 11 -22.44 15.74 -8.19
N GLU A 12 -23.41 15.51 -9.09
CA GLU A 12 -23.43 14.32 -9.96
C GLU A 12 -22.24 14.28 -10.91
N ARG A 13 -21.82 15.42 -11.45
CA ARG A 13 -20.60 15.52 -12.26
C ARG A 13 -19.36 15.13 -11.46
N LEU A 14 -19.21 15.70 -10.25
CA LEU A 14 -18.09 15.38 -9.35
C LEU A 14 -18.08 13.91 -8.94
N ARG A 15 -19.26 13.33 -8.69
CA ARG A 15 -19.41 11.89 -8.40
C ARG A 15 -18.91 11.03 -9.56
N ASN A 16 -19.22 11.39 -10.80
CA ASN A 16 -18.79 10.64 -11.96
C ASN A 16 -17.26 10.74 -12.17
N GLU A 17 -16.69 11.93 -11.97
CA GLU A 17 -15.24 12.12 -11.97
C GLU A 17 -14.55 11.32 -10.86
N ALA A 18 -15.11 11.31 -9.64
CA ALA A 18 -14.62 10.50 -8.54
C ALA A 18 -14.63 9.00 -8.88
N ARG A 19 -15.68 8.49 -9.55
CA ARG A 19 -15.73 7.09 -10.01
C ARG A 19 -14.70 6.78 -11.09
N GLN A 20 -14.48 7.68 -12.03
CA GLN A 20 -13.48 7.49 -13.10
C GLN A 20 -12.07 7.43 -12.51
N THR A 21 -11.74 8.38 -11.63
CA THR A 21 -10.44 8.40 -10.93
C THR A 21 -10.27 7.15 -10.06
N ASP A 22 -11.33 6.69 -9.39
CA ASP A 22 -11.33 5.47 -8.60
C ASP A 22 -10.98 4.21 -9.43
N GLN A 23 -11.57 4.07 -10.62
CA GLN A 23 -11.30 2.96 -11.54
C GLN A 23 -9.85 2.95 -12.03
N LEU A 24 -9.28 4.13 -12.30
CA LEU A 24 -7.87 4.27 -12.67
C LEU A 24 -6.95 3.86 -11.51
N ILE A 25 -7.30 4.24 -10.28
CA ILE A 25 -6.56 3.83 -9.09
C ILE A 25 -6.61 2.30 -8.94
N ASP A 26 -7.77 1.66 -9.10
CA ASP A 26 -7.89 0.19 -9.02
C ASP A 26 -7.13 -0.55 -10.12
N GLN A 27 -7.02 0.04 -11.31
CA GLN A 27 -6.21 -0.52 -12.40
C GLN A 27 -4.72 -0.44 -12.05
N GLN A 28 -4.25 0.71 -11.57
CA GLN A 28 -2.85 0.89 -11.22
C GLN A 28 -2.47 0.09 -9.97
N LEU A 29 -3.36 -0.04 -8.98
CA LEU A 29 -3.12 -0.89 -7.82
C LEU A 29 -2.91 -2.34 -8.22
N ARG A 30 -3.72 -2.87 -9.15
CA ARG A 30 -3.51 -4.23 -9.69
C ARG A 30 -2.20 -4.37 -10.44
N ARG A 31 -1.81 -3.36 -11.22
CA ARG A 31 -0.49 -3.35 -11.88
C ARG A 31 0.64 -3.35 -10.84
N LEU A 32 0.50 -2.53 -9.81
CA LEU A 32 1.47 -2.40 -8.74
C LEU A 32 1.51 -3.67 -7.88
N GLU A 33 0.40 -4.38 -7.69
CA GLU A 33 0.36 -5.71 -7.08
C GLU A 33 1.17 -6.71 -7.88
N VAL A 34 0.99 -6.79 -9.21
CA VAL A 34 1.79 -7.70 -10.05
C VAL A 34 3.29 -7.38 -9.96
N LEU A 35 3.64 -6.10 -9.96
CA LEU A 35 5.03 -5.66 -9.83
C LEU A 35 5.57 -5.83 -8.40
N ALA A 36 4.74 -5.69 -7.37
CA ALA A 36 5.09 -5.90 -5.98
C ALA A 36 5.26 -7.38 -5.65
N LEU A 37 4.47 -8.24 -6.30
CA LEU A 37 4.45 -9.68 -6.13
C LEU A 37 5.36 -10.41 -7.13
N PHE A 38 6.41 -9.75 -7.64
CA PHE A 38 7.37 -10.37 -8.54
C PHE A 38 7.99 -11.63 -7.94
N ASP A 39 8.30 -12.60 -8.80
CA ASP A 39 8.89 -13.88 -8.41
C ASP A 39 10.38 -13.69 -8.07
N GLU A 40 10.67 -13.64 -6.77
CA GLU A 40 12.01 -13.47 -6.22
C GLU A 40 12.96 -14.58 -6.68
N GLU A 41 12.50 -15.84 -6.69
CA GLU A 41 13.34 -17.00 -7.00
C GLU A 41 13.78 -16.98 -8.47
N ARG A 42 12.87 -16.63 -9.37
CA ARG A 42 13.16 -16.51 -10.80
C ARG A 42 14.15 -15.38 -11.11
N MET A 43 14.06 -14.26 -10.39
CA MET A 43 15.00 -13.13 -10.51
C MET A 43 16.38 -13.44 -9.92
N ILE A 44 16.43 -14.20 -8.82
CA ILE A 44 17.71 -14.66 -8.26
C ILE A 44 18.37 -15.68 -9.20
N ALA A 45 17.59 -16.59 -9.78
CA ALA A 45 18.08 -17.57 -10.75
C ALA A 45 18.61 -16.92 -12.04
N SER A 46 17.92 -15.90 -12.56
CA SER A 46 18.39 -15.15 -13.74
C SER A 46 19.66 -14.34 -13.44
N ALA A 47 19.73 -13.70 -12.27
CA ALA A 47 20.93 -13.00 -11.81
C ALA A 47 22.11 -13.98 -11.65
N ALA A 48 21.89 -15.16 -11.07
CA ALA A 48 22.90 -16.21 -10.94
C ALA A 48 23.42 -16.70 -12.31
N ALA A 49 22.52 -16.96 -13.25
CA ALA A 49 22.88 -17.36 -14.61
C ALA A 49 23.73 -16.30 -15.32
N SER A 50 23.38 -15.00 -15.16
CA SER A 50 24.15 -13.89 -15.74
C SER A 50 25.57 -13.76 -15.14
N SER A 51 25.73 -14.03 -13.84
CA SER A 51 27.03 -14.00 -13.17
C SER A 51 27.95 -15.15 -13.57
N SER A 52 27.38 -16.34 -13.82
CA SER A 52 28.12 -17.53 -14.24
C SER A 52 28.70 -17.38 -15.65
N MET A 53 27.99 -16.72 -16.57
CA MET A 53 28.50 -16.45 -17.92
C MET A 53 29.66 -15.44 -17.96
N LYS A 54 29.81 -14.59 -16.94
CA LYS A 54 30.91 -13.60 -16.85
C LYS A 54 32.23 -14.20 -16.31
N GLY A 55 32.19 -15.43 -15.79
CA GLY A 55 33.36 -16.15 -15.24
C GLY A 55 34.10 -17.04 -16.24
N VAL A 56 33.61 -17.20 -17.47
CA VAL A 56 34.25 -18.03 -18.51
C VAL A 56 34.85 -17.11 -19.58
N GLY A 57 36.08 -16.64 -19.34
CA GLY A 57 36.80 -15.89 -20.35
C GLY A 57 37.99 -15.14 -19.79
N THR A 58 39.13 -15.82 -19.67
CA THR A 58 40.48 -15.34 -20.03
C THR A 58 41.53 -16.32 -19.51
N SER A 59 41.71 -17.42 -20.25
CA SER A 59 42.95 -18.20 -20.17
C SER A 59 43.38 -18.52 -21.60
N SER A 60 44.10 -17.59 -22.20
CA SER A 60 44.87 -17.84 -23.41
C SER A 60 46.28 -17.31 -23.20
N SER A 61 47.14 -18.21 -22.71
CA SER A 61 48.58 -18.19 -22.96
C SER A 61 48.84 -18.12 -24.46
N VAL A 62 49.78 -17.27 -24.92
CA VAL A 62 50.80 -17.58 -25.95
C VAL A 62 51.77 -16.38 -26.08
N THR A 63 53.01 -16.75 -26.36
CA THR A 63 54.34 -16.11 -26.46
C THR A 63 54.50 -14.93 -27.46
N PRO A 64 55.65 -14.18 -27.44
CA PRO A 64 55.82 -12.95 -28.20
C PRO A 64 56.39 -13.16 -29.61
N ALA A 65 55.93 -12.37 -30.60
CA ALA A 65 56.56 -12.28 -31.93
C ALA A 65 56.48 -10.85 -32.52
N VAL A 66 57.51 -10.54 -33.31
CA VAL A 66 57.98 -9.29 -33.95
C VAL A 66 57.00 -8.71 -35.00
N PRO A 67 57.04 -7.41 -35.36
CA PRO A 67 55.98 -6.75 -36.14
C PRO A 67 56.27 -6.76 -37.65
N ASP A 68 55.22 -6.93 -38.46
CA ASP A 68 55.23 -6.50 -39.86
C ASP A 68 53.85 -6.00 -40.31
N SER A 69 53.89 -4.98 -41.16
CA SER A 69 52.77 -4.14 -41.57
C SER A 69 52.02 -4.72 -42.78
N SER A 70 50.68 -4.63 -42.79
CA SER A 70 49.86 -3.98 -43.84
C SER A 70 48.45 -4.55 -44.02
N SER A 71 47.52 -3.63 -44.29
CA SER A 71 46.28 -3.72 -45.10
C SER A 71 45.02 -4.42 -44.56
N SER A 72 44.10 -3.56 -44.10
CA SER A 72 42.73 -3.32 -44.63
C SER A 72 41.61 -4.36 -44.49
N LEU A 73 40.46 -3.83 -44.03
CA LEU A 73 39.06 -4.09 -44.40
C LEU A 73 38.12 -4.56 -43.26
N LEU A 74 37.32 -3.59 -42.81
CA LEU A 74 35.88 -3.67 -42.50
C LEU A 74 35.31 -5.04 -42.09
N HIS A 75 35.03 -5.23 -40.80
CA HIS A 75 33.82 -5.96 -40.40
C HIS A 75 33.28 -5.45 -39.06
N GLY A 76 31.95 -5.42 -38.98
CA GLY A 76 31.18 -4.64 -38.03
C GLY A 76 31.37 -5.02 -36.58
N SER A 77 31.19 -4.02 -35.74
CA SER A 77 30.80 -4.14 -34.34
C SER A 77 29.58 -5.07 -34.23
N GLY A 78 29.84 -6.36 -34.02
CA GLY A 78 28.86 -7.33 -33.54
C GLY A 78 28.49 -6.99 -32.11
N ALA A 79 27.75 -5.90 -31.92
CA ALA A 79 26.90 -5.74 -30.76
C ALA A 79 25.89 -6.88 -30.80
N TYR A 80 26.15 -7.90 -29.99
CA TYR A 80 25.18 -8.97 -29.76
C TYR A 80 23.84 -8.31 -29.40
N PRO A 81 22.74 -8.62 -30.11
CA PRO A 81 21.43 -8.23 -29.65
C PRO A 81 21.20 -8.91 -28.30
N PRO A 82 20.80 -8.19 -27.25
CA PRO A 82 20.51 -8.80 -25.96
C PRO A 82 19.41 -9.86 -26.15
N PRO A 83 19.60 -11.09 -25.66
CA PRO A 83 18.57 -12.12 -25.75
C PRO A 83 17.36 -11.70 -24.92
N ALA A 84 16.19 -11.73 -25.58
CA ALA A 84 14.82 -11.73 -25.03
C ALA A 84 14.68 -11.21 -23.59
N SER A 85 14.33 -9.92 -23.46
CA SER A 85 13.72 -9.23 -22.32
C SER A 85 13.59 -10.03 -21.02
N THR A 86 14.72 -10.38 -20.40
CA THR A 86 14.72 -10.73 -18.99
C THR A 86 14.62 -9.38 -18.27
N MET A 87 13.40 -9.00 -17.86
CA MET A 87 13.20 -7.78 -17.07
C MET A 87 14.19 -7.82 -15.90
N SER A 88 15.12 -6.87 -15.88
CA SER A 88 16.08 -6.77 -14.80
C SER A 88 15.34 -6.32 -13.53
N PHE A 89 15.93 -6.56 -12.37
CA PHE A 89 15.39 -6.05 -11.12
C PHE A 89 15.26 -4.51 -11.14
N GLU A 90 16.20 -3.81 -11.78
CA GLU A 90 16.17 -2.37 -11.97
C GLU A 90 14.98 -1.91 -12.83
N ASP A 91 14.61 -2.69 -13.86
CA ASP A 91 13.42 -2.42 -14.68
C ASP A 91 12.12 -2.59 -13.87
N VAL A 92 12.06 -3.58 -12.98
CA VAL A 92 10.90 -3.78 -12.10
C VAL A 92 10.80 -2.68 -11.06
N GLU A 93 11.92 -2.28 -10.45
CA GLU A 93 11.94 -1.18 -9.48
C GLU A 93 11.54 0.15 -10.13
N SER A 94 12.05 0.46 -11.32
CA SER A 94 11.69 1.69 -12.03
C SER A 94 10.21 1.72 -12.42
N GLN A 95 9.67 0.60 -12.92
CA GLN A 95 8.23 0.47 -13.23
C GLN A 95 7.37 0.58 -11.97
N TYR A 96 7.78 -0.04 -10.87
CA TYR A 96 7.10 0.06 -9.58
C TYR A 96 7.05 1.52 -9.09
N ARG A 97 8.20 2.23 -9.14
CA ARG A 97 8.29 3.65 -8.76
C ARG A 97 7.45 4.55 -9.66
N GLY A 98 7.36 4.25 -10.95
CA GLY A 98 6.47 4.96 -11.87
C GLY A 98 5.00 4.78 -11.46
N ALA A 99 4.56 3.52 -11.32
CA ALA A 99 3.19 3.20 -10.94
C ALA A 99 2.79 3.77 -9.56
N ASP A 100 3.70 3.75 -8.57
CA ASP A 100 3.45 4.34 -7.24
C ASP A 100 3.23 5.86 -7.30
N ARG A 101 3.98 6.57 -8.15
CA ARG A 101 3.79 8.01 -8.38
C ARG A 101 2.45 8.29 -9.05
N ASP A 102 2.10 7.53 -10.09
CA ASP A 102 0.82 7.69 -10.78
C ASP A 102 -0.36 7.47 -9.81
N ILE A 103 -0.26 6.46 -8.95
CA ILE A 103 -1.27 6.21 -7.89
C ILE A 103 -1.34 7.37 -6.89
N ASP A 104 -0.20 7.94 -6.49
CA ASP A 104 -0.18 9.11 -5.59
C ASP A 104 -0.84 10.33 -6.23
N GLU A 105 -0.61 10.57 -7.52
CA GLU A 105 -1.28 11.64 -8.26
C GLU A 105 -2.80 11.41 -8.33
N PHE A 106 -3.24 10.20 -8.70
CA PHE A 106 -4.66 9.89 -8.78
C PHE A 106 -5.35 9.95 -7.42
N LEU A 107 -4.68 9.53 -6.34
CA LEU A 107 -5.21 9.64 -4.98
C LEU A 107 -5.37 11.10 -4.54
N ARG A 108 -4.40 11.97 -4.85
CA ARG A 108 -4.53 13.42 -4.59
C ARG A 108 -5.67 14.04 -5.39
N ARG A 109 -5.84 13.63 -6.65
CA ARG A 109 -6.96 14.09 -7.46
C ARG A 109 -8.31 13.63 -6.89
N LEU A 110 -8.42 12.36 -6.47
CA LEU A 110 -9.62 11.85 -5.81
C LEU A 110 -9.90 12.61 -4.51
N GLU A 111 -8.86 12.91 -3.72
CA GLU A 111 -8.97 13.73 -2.50
C GLU A 111 -9.56 15.11 -2.80
N GLN A 112 -9.04 15.81 -3.80
CA GLN A 112 -9.54 17.13 -4.24
C GLN A 112 -11.00 17.05 -4.73
N THR A 113 -11.35 16.02 -5.48
CA THR A 113 -12.73 15.81 -5.94
C THR A 113 -13.67 15.55 -4.77
N VAL A 114 -13.25 14.74 -3.80
CA VAL A 114 -14.04 14.45 -2.58
C VAL A 114 -14.23 15.71 -1.74
N LEU A 115 -13.19 16.54 -1.57
CA LEU A 115 -13.32 17.84 -0.90
C LEU A 115 -14.34 18.75 -1.62
N SER A 116 -14.28 18.79 -2.95
CA SER A 116 -15.23 19.56 -3.77
C SER A 116 -16.67 19.02 -3.65
N MET A 117 -16.83 17.69 -3.52
CA MET A 117 -18.14 17.06 -3.28
C MET A 117 -18.69 17.39 -1.89
N GLU A 118 -17.83 17.51 -0.89
CA GLU A 118 -18.22 17.89 0.47
C GLU A 118 -18.71 19.33 0.53
N ASP A 119 -18.02 20.24 -0.15
CA ASP A 119 -18.44 21.64 -0.25
C ASP A 119 -19.77 21.77 -0.98
N ALA A 120 -19.96 21.04 -2.09
CA ALA A 120 -21.26 20.97 -2.77
C ALA A 120 -22.36 20.35 -1.87
N CYS A 121 -22.04 19.36 -1.03
CA CYS A 121 -23.00 18.77 -0.09
C CYS A 121 -23.39 19.70 1.05
N ARG A 122 -22.48 20.56 1.53
CA ARG A 122 -22.79 21.54 2.60
C ARG A 122 -23.92 22.48 2.19
N GLU A 123 -24.00 22.81 0.91
CA GLU A 123 -25.06 23.66 0.35
C GLU A 123 -26.41 22.94 0.18
N LEU A 124 -26.40 21.62 -0.03
CA LEU A 124 -27.58 20.76 -0.25
C LEU A 124 -28.18 20.19 1.05
N GLY A 125 -27.50 20.37 2.19
CA GLY A 125 -27.93 19.91 3.51
C GLY A 125 -27.49 18.47 3.88
N PRO A 126 -27.35 18.18 5.20
CA PRO A 126 -26.66 16.99 5.72
C PRO A 126 -27.39 15.66 5.54
N THR A 127 -28.69 15.66 5.27
CA THR A 127 -29.53 14.46 5.10
C THR A 127 -29.70 13.99 3.65
N SER A 128 -29.00 14.64 2.71
CA SER A 128 -29.11 14.33 1.29
C SER A 128 -28.41 13.01 0.93
N ALA A 129 -28.90 12.32 -0.11
CA ALA A 129 -28.24 11.15 -0.67
C ALA A 129 -26.78 11.46 -1.11
N ALA A 130 -26.54 12.72 -1.47
CA ALA A 130 -25.22 13.25 -1.80
C ALA A 130 -24.23 13.17 -0.62
N ALA A 131 -24.66 13.52 0.60
CA ALA A 131 -23.84 13.42 1.81
C ALA A 131 -23.40 11.98 2.10
N ARG A 132 -24.33 11.02 2.04
CA ARG A 132 -24.04 9.59 2.25
C ARG A 132 -23.07 9.03 1.20
N HIS A 133 -23.23 9.43 -0.06
CA HIS A 133 -22.31 9.02 -1.11
C HIS A 133 -20.91 9.61 -0.91
N THR A 134 -20.82 10.87 -0.49
CA THR A 134 -19.56 11.56 -0.22
C THR A 134 -18.82 10.90 0.95
N GLU A 135 -19.52 10.53 2.02
CA GLU A 135 -18.94 9.76 3.14
C GLU A 135 -18.37 8.42 2.68
N ARG A 136 -19.07 7.72 1.78
CA ARG A 136 -18.56 6.48 1.18
C ARG A 136 -17.28 6.69 0.38
N PHE A 137 -17.17 7.80 -0.38
CA PHE A 137 -15.93 8.10 -1.11
C PHE A 137 -14.76 8.42 -0.16
N ARG A 138 -15.01 9.06 0.99
CA ARG A 138 -13.96 9.23 2.03
C ARG A 138 -13.46 7.87 2.53
N GLY A 139 -14.36 6.94 2.83
CA GLY A 139 -13.99 5.59 3.23
C GLY A 139 -13.14 4.88 2.17
N MET A 140 -13.57 4.93 0.92
CA MET A 140 -12.86 4.34 -0.23
C MET A 140 -11.46 4.95 -0.42
N LEU A 141 -11.31 6.26 -0.25
CA LEU A 141 -10.01 6.93 -0.30
C LEU A 141 -9.07 6.42 0.80
N THR A 142 -9.55 6.29 2.03
CA THR A 142 -8.73 5.77 3.13
C THR A 142 -8.32 4.31 2.92
N GLU A 143 -9.21 3.49 2.35
CA GLU A 143 -8.94 2.10 2.01
C GLU A 143 -7.85 1.99 0.93
N LYS A 144 -7.96 2.77 -0.15
CA LYS A 144 -6.96 2.80 -1.23
C LYS A 144 -5.59 3.31 -0.76
N GLN A 145 -5.56 4.33 0.10
CA GLN A 145 -4.33 4.79 0.74
C GLN A 145 -3.69 3.70 1.61
N GLN A 146 -4.50 2.93 2.35
CA GLN A 146 -4.02 1.82 3.15
C GLN A 146 -3.48 0.67 2.27
N ALA A 147 -4.18 0.35 1.18
CA ALA A 147 -3.74 -0.68 0.22
C ALA A 147 -2.38 -0.31 -0.40
N ARG A 148 -2.20 0.94 -0.87
CA ARG A 148 -0.91 1.42 -1.37
C ARG A 148 0.22 1.26 -0.34
N ARG A 149 -0.03 1.66 0.92
CA ARG A 149 0.95 1.53 2.01
C ARG A 149 1.34 0.07 2.27
N ARG A 150 0.37 -0.85 2.25
CA ARG A 150 0.63 -2.29 2.40
C ARG A 150 1.51 -2.81 1.27
N LEU A 151 1.18 -2.48 0.02
CA LEU A 151 1.98 -2.88 -1.14
C LEU A 151 3.40 -2.29 -1.12
N ALA A 152 3.56 -1.05 -0.65
CA ALA A 152 4.87 -0.44 -0.45
C ALA A 152 5.71 -1.18 0.60
N THR A 153 5.09 -1.63 1.68
CA THR A 153 5.79 -2.45 2.68
C THR A 153 6.16 -3.83 2.16
N GLU A 154 5.26 -4.47 1.41
CA GLU A 154 5.53 -5.78 0.81
C GLU A 154 6.65 -5.71 -0.22
N PHE A 155 6.59 -4.76 -1.16
CA PHE A 155 7.64 -4.57 -2.16
C PHE A 155 9.00 -4.32 -1.51
N ARG A 156 9.06 -3.49 -0.45
CA ARG A 156 10.30 -3.24 0.29
C ARG A 156 10.87 -4.51 0.92
N GLN A 157 10.03 -5.32 1.56
CA GLN A 157 10.47 -6.59 2.16
C GLN A 157 11.02 -7.56 1.11
N ARG A 158 10.40 -7.63 -0.08
CA ARG A 158 10.88 -8.47 -1.19
C ARG A 158 12.18 -7.97 -1.78
N LYS A 159 12.29 -6.65 -1.96
CA LYS A 159 13.54 -6.00 -2.37
C LYS A 159 14.67 -6.32 -1.41
N ASP A 160 14.46 -6.16 -0.10
CA ASP A 160 15.48 -6.45 0.92
C ASP A 160 15.92 -7.92 0.86
N ARG A 161 14.99 -8.86 0.64
CA ARG A 161 15.28 -10.30 0.44
C ARG A 161 16.11 -10.55 -0.82
N TYR A 162 15.73 -9.93 -1.93
CA TYR A 162 16.47 -10.02 -3.19
C TYR A 162 17.91 -9.49 -3.03
N GLU A 163 18.09 -8.30 -2.44
CA GLU A 163 19.41 -7.71 -2.21
C GLU A 163 20.27 -8.59 -1.29
N LEU A 164 19.68 -9.17 -0.25
CA LEU A 164 20.34 -10.15 0.62
C LEU A 164 20.79 -11.40 -0.15
N ALA A 165 19.91 -11.97 -0.99
CA ALA A 165 20.24 -13.15 -1.79
C ALA A 165 21.34 -12.84 -2.83
N ALA A 166 21.23 -11.70 -3.51
CA ALA A 166 22.22 -11.22 -4.47
C ALA A 166 23.59 -10.99 -3.79
N SER A 167 23.62 -10.38 -2.60
CA SER A 167 24.86 -10.16 -1.84
C SER A 167 25.52 -11.47 -1.40
N ARG A 168 24.74 -12.48 -0.99
CA ARG A 168 25.26 -13.81 -0.65
C ARG A 168 25.89 -14.50 -1.85
N LEU A 169 25.21 -14.47 -3.00
CA LEU A 169 25.72 -15.09 -4.22
C LEU A 169 27.02 -14.41 -4.70
N ALA A 170 27.07 -13.08 -4.63
CA ALA A 170 28.28 -12.33 -4.93
C ALA A 170 29.45 -12.67 -3.97
N GLY A 171 29.16 -12.87 -2.69
CA GLY A 171 30.16 -13.30 -1.70
C GLY A 171 30.68 -14.72 -1.95
N ASP A 172 29.79 -15.65 -2.30
CA ASP A 172 30.15 -17.06 -2.55
C ASP A 172 30.96 -17.22 -3.85
N ALA A 173 30.57 -16.51 -4.92
CA ALA A 173 31.35 -16.45 -6.16
C ALA A 173 32.76 -15.90 -5.95
N ARG A 174 32.93 -14.92 -5.04
CA ARG A 174 34.25 -14.35 -4.70
C ARG A 174 35.09 -15.30 -3.84
N ARG A 175 34.50 -16.05 -2.92
CA ARG A 175 35.20 -17.10 -2.15
C ARG A 175 35.68 -18.25 -3.04
N ARG A 176 34.92 -18.58 -4.09
CA ARG A 176 35.26 -19.66 -5.02
C ARG A 176 36.28 -19.25 -6.10
N GLY A 177 36.42 -17.96 -6.40
CA GLY A 177 37.25 -17.44 -7.51
C GLY A 177 38.59 -16.79 -7.13
N GLY A 178 38.98 -16.74 -5.86
CA GLY A 178 40.25 -16.13 -5.43
C GLY A 178 41.39 -17.16 -5.34
N PRO A 179 42.53 -16.99 -6.06
CA PRO A 179 43.71 -17.80 -5.82
C PRO A 179 44.23 -17.52 -4.40
N VAL A 180 44.62 -18.58 -3.71
CA VAL A 180 45.07 -18.66 -2.31
C VAL A 180 46.49 -18.10 -2.12
N ASP A 181 46.97 -17.24 -3.03
CA ASP A 181 48.36 -16.80 -3.05
C ASP A 181 48.46 -15.26 -3.03
N ASP A 182 48.38 -14.66 -1.82
CA ASP A 182 49.19 -13.51 -1.38
C ASP A 182 48.71 -13.02 0.00
N ASP A 183 49.38 -13.47 1.05
CA ASP A 183 49.06 -13.30 2.47
C ASP A 183 48.96 -11.81 2.92
N ALA A 184 49.57 -10.88 2.18
CA ALA A 184 49.53 -9.44 2.48
C ALA A 184 48.40 -8.68 1.74
N ARG A 185 48.01 -9.12 0.54
CA ARG A 185 46.91 -8.50 -0.24
C ARG A 185 45.55 -9.08 0.13
N GLY A 186 45.52 -10.32 0.60
CA GLY A 186 44.33 -10.97 1.16
C GLY A 186 43.80 -10.25 2.40
N GLY A 187 44.68 -9.88 3.34
CA GLY A 187 44.29 -9.14 4.56
C GLY A 187 43.65 -7.79 4.28
N VAL A 188 44.21 -7.00 3.35
CA VAL A 188 43.63 -5.69 2.96
C VAL A 188 42.27 -5.86 2.28
N ARG A 189 42.08 -6.89 1.46
CA ARG A 189 40.78 -7.20 0.84
C ARG A 189 39.74 -7.63 1.88
N ILE A 190 40.14 -8.45 2.85
CA ILE A 190 39.27 -8.86 3.96
C ILE A 190 38.85 -7.66 4.80
N LEU A 191 39.79 -6.76 5.13
CA LEU A 191 39.49 -5.53 5.89
C LEU A 191 38.59 -4.56 5.12
N MET A 192 38.80 -4.41 3.80
CA MET A 192 37.90 -3.61 2.95
C MET A 192 36.50 -4.23 2.89
N ASP A 193 36.39 -5.55 2.80
CA ASP A 193 35.10 -6.25 2.82
C ASP A 193 34.40 -6.12 4.18
N GLU A 194 35.13 -6.19 5.30
CA GLU A 194 34.61 -5.93 6.63
C GLU A 194 34.10 -4.49 6.76
N GLN A 195 34.83 -3.51 6.20
CA GLN A 195 34.38 -2.12 6.18
C GLN A 195 33.07 -1.96 5.40
N VAL A 196 32.94 -2.62 4.23
CA VAL A 196 31.69 -2.62 3.44
C VAL A 196 30.54 -3.29 4.20
N ALA A 197 30.81 -4.42 4.87
CA ALA A 197 29.82 -5.12 5.69
C ALA A 197 29.37 -4.28 6.90
N ILE A 198 30.28 -3.57 7.56
CA ILE A 198 29.97 -2.65 8.66
C ILE A 198 29.10 -1.50 8.15
N GLN A 199 29.46 -0.91 7.01
CA GLN A 199 28.70 0.21 6.44
C GLN A 199 27.29 -0.21 6.01
N HIS A 200 27.14 -1.42 5.46
CA HIS A 200 25.83 -2.00 5.18
C HIS A 200 25.01 -2.24 6.46
N THR A 201 25.66 -2.69 7.53
CA THR A 201 25.01 -2.90 8.83
C THR A 201 24.56 -1.57 9.44
N LEU A 202 25.40 -0.53 9.36
CA LEU A 202 25.06 0.82 9.81
C LEU A 202 23.83 1.37 9.07
N ASN A 203 23.77 1.20 7.74
CA ASN A 203 22.60 1.59 6.95
C ASN A 203 21.33 0.83 7.36
N ARG A 204 21.42 -0.47 7.66
CA ARG A 204 20.26 -1.23 8.19
C ARG A 204 19.81 -0.73 9.55
N VAL A 205 20.75 -0.47 10.47
CA VAL A 205 20.43 0.06 11.80
C VAL A 205 19.74 1.41 11.70
N ASN A 206 20.20 2.29 10.80
CA ASN A 206 19.54 3.57 10.54
C ASN A 206 18.11 3.38 10.00
N GLY A 207 17.90 2.43 9.08
CA GLY A 207 16.56 2.10 8.60
C GLY A 207 15.64 1.54 9.70
N LEU A 208 16.18 0.72 10.61
CA LEU A 208 15.45 0.24 11.78
C LEU A 208 15.10 1.37 12.74
N LEU A 209 16.00 2.34 12.93
CA LEU A 209 15.75 3.52 13.75
C LEU A 209 14.63 4.37 13.15
N GLU A 210 14.67 4.64 11.85
CA GLU A 210 13.62 5.39 11.13
C GLU A 210 12.27 4.65 11.21
N GLN A 211 12.27 3.32 11.09
CA GLN A 211 11.07 2.51 11.28
C GLN A 211 10.54 2.54 12.72
N ALA A 212 11.44 2.56 13.71
CA ALA A 212 11.07 2.67 15.12
C ALA A 212 10.47 4.04 15.43
N GLU A 213 11.04 5.13 14.90
CA GLU A 213 10.48 6.48 15.02
C GLU A 213 9.10 6.57 14.36
N GLY A 214 8.94 6.03 13.15
CA GLY A 214 7.65 5.96 12.48
C GLY A 214 6.62 5.12 13.25
N THR A 215 7.06 4.08 13.97
CA THR A 215 6.19 3.28 14.84
C THR A 215 5.79 4.06 16.09
N ARG A 216 6.72 4.79 16.72
CA ARG A 216 6.44 5.68 17.86
C ARG A 216 5.39 6.74 17.49
N ASP A 217 5.52 7.35 16.32
CA ASP A 217 4.59 8.39 15.89
C ASP A 217 3.20 7.82 15.57
N ARG A 218 3.13 6.61 14.99
CA ARG A 218 1.87 5.87 14.83
C ARG A 218 1.20 5.55 16.17
N LEU A 219 1.97 5.09 17.16
CA LEU A 219 1.44 4.82 18.52
C LEU A 219 0.95 6.11 19.19
N ARG A 220 1.65 7.24 18.99
CA ARG A 220 1.21 8.55 19.46
C ARG A 220 -0.12 8.98 18.82
N MET A 221 -0.24 8.83 17.50
CA MET A 221 -1.49 9.11 16.79
C MET A 221 -2.63 8.17 17.21
N GLN A 222 -2.33 6.88 17.47
CA GLN A 222 -3.31 5.94 18.03
C GLN A 222 -3.77 6.38 19.42
N ARG A 223 -2.86 6.84 20.29
CA ARG A 223 -3.20 7.37 21.61
C ARG A 223 -4.12 8.58 21.52
N GLU A 224 -3.85 9.50 20.61
CA GLU A 224 -4.69 10.68 20.38
C GLU A 224 -6.11 10.28 19.91
N ARG A 225 -6.21 9.30 19.01
CA ARG A 225 -7.50 8.72 18.58
C ARG A 225 -8.23 8.06 19.75
N PHE A 226 -7.54 7.31 20.61
CA PHE A 226 -8.17 6.72 21.80
C PHE A 226 -8.65 7.78 22.79
N SER A 227 -7.92 8.90 22.94
CA SER A 227 -8.39 10.04 23.74
C SER A 227 -9.68 10.61 23.16
N GLN A 228 -9.72 10.88 21.85
CA GLN A 228 -10.93 11.38 21.17
C GLN A 228 -12.11 10.41 21.26
N ILE A 229 -11.85 9.10 21.20
CA ILE A 229 -12.88 8.07 21.42
C ILE A 229 -13.34 8.10 22.88
N GLY A 230 -12.42 8.21 23.84
CA GLY A 230 -12.73 8.36 25.25
C GLY A 230 -13.63 9.56 25.52
N ASP A 231 -13.32 10.73 24.95
CA ASP A 231 -14.12 11.94 25.07
C ASP A 231 -15.52 11.77 24.46
N LYS A 232 -15.62 11.12 23.30
CA LYS A 232 -16.91 10.79 22.68
C LYS A 232 -17.71 9.78 23.50
N VAL A 233 -17.06 8.78 24.09
CA VAL A 233 -17.72 7.80 24.97
C VAL A 233 -18.22 8.48 26.24
N LEU A 234 -17.46 9.41 26.81
CA LEU A 234 -17.88 10.22 27.94
C LEU A 234 -19.11 11.08 27.58
N HIS A 235 -19.07 11.75 26.43
CA HIS A 235 -20.19 12.54 25.91
C HIS A 235 -21.44 11.68 25.59
N ILE A 236 -21.24 10.45 25.11
CA ILE A 236 -22.31 9.46 24.94
C ILE A 236 -22.83 9.00 26.29
N ALA A 237 -21.97 8.76 27.28
CA ALA A 237 -22.37 8.39 28.65
C ALA A 237 -23.22 9.48 29.31
N GLU A 238 -22.95 10.76 29.04
CA GLU A 238 -23.80 11.88 29.45
C GLU A 238 -25.18 11.87 28.77
N HIS A 239 -25.30 11.30 27.56
CA HIS A 239 -26.56 11.18 26.80
C HIS A 239 -27.27 9.84 26.96
N ILE A 240 -26.62 8.79 27.46
CA ILE A 240 -27.23 7.49 27.81
C ILE A 240 -28.44 7.63 28.77
N PRO A 241 -28.49 8.52 29.78
CA PRO A 241 -29.72 8.74 30.56
C PRO A 241 -30.89 9.27 29.72
N PHE A 242 -30.63 10.03 28.65
CA PHE A 242 -31.67 10.49 27.72
C PHE A 242 -32.21 9.34 26.85
N VAL A 243 -31.33 8.45 26.38
CA VAL A 243 -31.72 7.25 25.62
C VAL A 243 -32.55 6.30 26.49
N GLN A 244 -32.20 6.11 27.76
CA GLN A 244 -33.02 5.32 28.69
C GLN A 244 -34.41 5.92 28.91
N ASN A 245 -34.52 7.26 28.96
CA ASN A 245 -35.81 7.94 29.04
C ASN A 245 -36.63 7.79 27.75
N LEU A 246 -36.01 7.80 26.57
CA LEU A 246 -36.68 7.55 25.29
C LEU A 246 -37.19 6.11 25.18
N VAL A 247 -36.35 5.12 25.53
CA VAL A 247 -36.74 3.70 25.55
C VAL A 247 -37.87 3.45 26.54
N ARG A 248 -37.83 4.06 27.74
CA ARG A 248 -38.95 4.01 28.70
C ARG A 248 -40.23 4.61 28.15
N ARG A 249 -40.18 5.74 27.44
CA ARG A 249 -41.38 6.36 26.84
C ARG A 249 -42.03 5.47 25.78
N ILE A 250 -41.22 4.73 25.01
CA ILE A 250 -41.72 3.76 24.01
C ILE A 250 -42.40 2.58 24.71
N ASP A 251 -41.82 2.03 25.78
CA ASP A 251 -42.40 0.89 26.52
C ASP A 251 -43.73 1.28 27.22
N VAL A 252 -43.85 2.51 27.73
CA VAL A 252 -45.09 3.00 28.36
C VAL A 252 -46.27 3.07 27.38
N ARG A 253 -46.04 3.43 26.11
CA ARG A 253 -47.10 3.46 25.10
C ARG A 253 -47.64 2.06 24.80
N ARG A 254 -46.75 1.07 24.68
CA ARG A 254 -47.09 -0.33 24.47
C ARG A 254 -47.82 -0.96 25.67
N ARG A 255 -47.44 -0.61 26.90
CA ARG A 255 -48.14 -1.06 28.12
C ARG A 255 -49.55 -0.51 28.22
N ARG A 256 -49.79 0.75 27.83
CA ARG A 256 -51.14 1.34 27.84
C ARG A 256 -52.10 0.60 26.91
N GLU A 257 -51.65 0.25 25.71
CA GLU A 257 -52.48 -0.50 24.74
C GLU A 257 -52.86 -1.89 25.24
N VAL A 258 -51.92 -2.61 25.87
CA VAL A 258 -52.19 -3.94 26.46
C VAL A 258 -53.11 -3.84 27.67
N VAL A 259 -52.96 -2.83 28.52
CA VAL A 259 -53.86 -2.61 29.68
C VAL A 259 -55.28 -2.32 29.22
N VAL A 260 -55.47 -1.45 28.22
CA VAL A 260 -56.80 -1.15 27.66
C VAL A 260 -57.43 -2.42 27.09
N LEU A 261 -56.70 -3.18 26.26
CA LEU A 261 -57.20 -4.43 25.69
C LEU A 261 -57.57 -5.45 26.76
N GLY A 262 -56.72 -5.62 27.78
CA GLY A 262 -56.97 -6.51 28.91
C GLY A 262 -58.21 -6.12 29.72
N THR A 263 -58.43 -4.83 29.98
CA THR A 263 -59.62 -4.36 30.69
C THR A 263 -60.90 -4.64 29.90
N VAL A 264 -60.89 -4.46 28.58
CA VAL A 264 -62.05 -4.75 27.72
C VAL A 264 -62.39 -6.24 27.74
N ILE A 265 -61.38 -7.12 27.56
CA ILE A 265 -61.58 -8.58 27.58
C ILE A 265 -62.09 -9.03 28.95
N SER A 266 -61.51 -8.52 30.04
CA SER A 266 -61.95 -8.84 31.40
C SER A 266 -63.39 -8.38 31.66
N SER A 267 -63.79 -7.18 31.20
CA SER A 267 -65.16 -6.70 31.37
C SER A 267 -66.17 -7.54 30.59
N LEU A 268 -65.80 -7.99 29.39
CA LEU A 268 -66.68 -8.78 28.53
C LEU A 268 -66.89 -10.19 29.11
N MET A 269 -65.82 -10.80 29.63
CA MET A 269 -65.90 -12.08 30.33
C MET A 269 -66.73 -12.00 31.62
N PHE A 270 -66.58 -10.93 32.40
CA PHE A 270 -67.36 -10.75 33.62
C PHE A 270 -68.86 -10.58 33.33
N MET A 271 -69.20 -9.77 32.32
CA MET A 271 -70.59 -9.58 31.89
C MET A 271 -71.19 -10.88 31.35
N PHE A 272 -70.41 -11.67 30.59
CA PHE A 272 -70.84 -12.98 30.11
C PHE A 272 -71.11 -13.95 31.27
N PHE A 273 -70.21 -14.03 32.26
CA PHE A 273 -70.39 -14.90 33.42
C PHE A 273 -71.59 -14.53 34.30
N PHE A 274 -71.94 -13.24 34.38
CA PHE A 274 -73.07 -12.80 35.20
C PHE A 274 -74.43 -12.96 34.49
N PHE A 275 -74.44 -12.95 33.15
CA PHE A 275 -75.66 -13.02 32.34
C PHE A 275 -76.01 -14.44 31.87
N LEU A 276 -75.05 -15.37 31.92
CA LEU A 276 -75.23 -16.80 31.67
C LEU A 276 -75.64 -17.52 32.97
#